data_AF-A0AA36N1C6-F1
#
_entry.id   AF-A0AA36N1C6-F1
#
_cell.length_a   1.000
_cell.length_b   1.000
_cell.length_c   1.000
_cell.angle_alpha   90.00
_cell.angle_beta   90.00
_cell.angle_gamma   90.00
#
_symmetry.space_group_name_H-M   'P 1'
#
loop_
_entity.id
_entity.type
_entity.pdbx_description
1 polymer ?
#
loop_
_entity_poly.entity_id
_entity_poly.type
_entity_poly.pdbx_seq_one_letter_code
_entity_poly.pdbx_strand_id
1 'polypeptide(L)'
;MAGRYINEDTVESERPLKVCAEAGRKCVRNIHQYPVLSAEWISLVDSLKQLSRLVQLEGRMPANPKVLETQGRDRDSSGTLWDQEAHENAIRILVEEAKVNLCLRMMYDYKKWQYNAAERQATMDEATKAYESTESTLEQKCVQFEECLGTLLRKAFVHVETLQLMDIPLLIEHCAYILQSCFSMESPGDARLQETVILYYFGSLMRHAEALNNSELLARSRDVQLVELAVGHYLRFADQFPEELKHSLADGLSAMADNEDFQTEWEYFFPSPDAKSNFLLLEEKLTTPILQEKPDKRREIRPLLDFFNTIKRSL
;
A
#
# COMPACT_ATOMS: atom_id res chain seq x y z
N MET A 1 -43.49 -30.90 -11.99
CA MET A 1 -42.07 -31.07 -12.38
C MET A 1 -41.49 -29.71 -12.79
N ALA A 2 -41.10 -28.86 -11.84
CA ALA A 2 -40.43 -27.59 -12.14
C ALA A 2 -39.70 -27.03 -10.89
N GLY A 3 -38.87 -27.85 -10.24
CA GLY A 3 -38.22 -27.45 -8.98
C GLY A 3 -36.89 -28.11 -8.66
N ARG A 4 -36.23 -28.75 -9.64
CA ARG A 4 -34.95 -29.46 -9.41
C ARG A 4 -33.75 -28.94 -10.22
N TYR A 5 -33.93 -27.93 -11.07
CA TYR A 5 -32.85 -27.46 -11.97
C TYR A 5 -32.18 -26.14 -11.58
N ILE A 6 -32.50 -25.55 -10.43
CA ILE A 6 -31.94 -24.24 -10.00
C ILE A 6 -30.78 -24.41 -8.99
N ASN A 7 -30.49 -25.63 -8.52
CA ASN A 7 -29.62 -25.85 -7.36
C ASN A 7 -28.28 -26.56 -7.65
N GLU A 8 -28.01 -26.99 -8.90
CA GLU A 8 -26.75 -27.69 -9.23
C GLU A 8 -25.67 -26.71 -9.72
N ASP A 9 -26.01 -25.75 -10.59
CA ASP A 9 -25.07 -24.74 -11.11
C ASP A 9 -24.54 -23.78 -10.03
N THR A 10 -25.37 -23.44 -9.03
CA THR A 10 -24.97 -22.60 -7.89
C THR A 10 -23.99 -23.32 -6.97
N VAL A 11 -24.20 -24.61 -6.70
CA VAL A 11 -23.34 -25.42 -5.83
C VAL A 11 -21.97 -25.68 -6.46
N GLU A 12 -21.90 -25.82 -7.79
CA GLU A 12 -20.61 -25.96 -8.49
C GLU A 12 -19.84 -24.64 -8.58
N SER A 13 -20.50 -23.49 -8.75
CA SER A 13 -19.84 -22.17 -8.76
C SER A 13 -19.30 -21.72 -7.40
N GLU A 14 -19.89 -22.19 -6.28
CA GLU A 14 -19.47 -21.82 -4.92
C GLU A 14 -18.26 -22.61 -4.40
N ARG A 15 -18.02 -23.81 -4.95
CA ARG A 15 -16.93 -24.69 -4.50
C ARG A 15 -15.54 -24.06 -4.68
N PRO A 16 -15.19 -23.47 -5.83
CA PRO A 16 -13.89 -22.82 -6.01
C PRO A 16 -13.64 -21.67 -5.03
N LEU A 17 -14.67 -20.85 -4.74
CA LEU A 17 -14.57 -19.69 -3.85
C LEU A 17 -14.37 -20.12 -2.39
N LYS A 18 -15.08 -21.16 -1.92
CA LYS A 18 -14.89 -21.72 -0.57
C LYS A 18 -13.49 -22.29 -0.39
N VAL A 19 -12.97 -23.00 -1.40
CA VAL A 19 -11.60 -23.56 -1.38
C VAL A 19 -10.54 -22.44 -1.34
N CYS A 20 -10.72 -21.36 -2.10
CA CYS A 20 -9.82 -20.19 -2.05
C CYS A 20 -9.83 -19.52 -0.66
N ALA A 21 -11.01 -19.35 -0.05
CA ALA A 21 -11.12 -18.76 1.28
C ALA A 21 -10.48 -19.62 2.39
N GLU A 22 -10.65 -20.94 2.33
CA GLU A 22 -10.00 -21.86 3.27
C GLU A 22 -8.47 -21.87 3.11
N ALA A 23 -7.98 -21.87 1.87
CA ALA A 23 -6.56 -21.73 1.58
C ALA A 23 -6.00 -20.39 2.12
N GLY A 24 -6.75 -19.30 1.93
CA GLY A 24 -6.44 -17.98 2.48
C GLY A 24 -6.32 -18.00 4.00
N ARG A 25 -7.32 -18.55 4.72
CA ARG A 25 -7.29 -18.71 6.18
C ARG A 25 -6.08 -19.51 6.66
N LYS A 26 -5.75 -20.61 5.96
CA LYS A 26 -4.56 -21.40 6.31
C LYS A 26 -3.28 -20.58 6.17
N CYS A 27 -3.12 -19.82 5.10
CA CYS A 27 -1.96 -18.96 4.91
C CYS A 27 -1.89 -17.86 5.98
N VAL A 28 -3.01 -17.18 6.26
CA VAL A 28 -3.10 -16.09 7.25
C VAL A 28 -2.78 -16.58 8.66
N ARG A 29 -3.24 -17.77 9.04
CA ARG A 29 -2.91 -18.38 10.34
C ARG A 29 -1.42 -18.64 10.52
N ASN A 30 -0.70 -18.95 9.43
CA ASN A 30 0.74 -19.18 9.50
C ASN A 30 1.56 -17.90 9.69
N ILE A 31 0.95 -16.71 9.53
CA ILE A 31 1.64 -15.42 9.67
C ILE A 31 1.99 -15.18 11.15
N HIS A 32 3.28 -15.24 11.45
CA HIS A 32 3.87 -14.95 12.76
C HIS A 32 5.18 -14.20 12.58
N GLN A 33 5.60 -13.48 13.61
CA GLN A 33 6.93 -12.85 13.63
C GLN A 33 7.99 -13.93 13.82
N TYR A 34 8.95 -14.01 12.89
CA TYR A 34 10.13 -14.86 12.99
C TYR A 34 11.38 -14.05 12.68
N PRO A 35 12.55 -14.41 13.26
CA PRO A 35 13.82 -13.80 12.87
C PRO A 35 14.08 -13.98 11.37
N VAL A 36 14.58 -12.93 10.71
CA VAL A 36 14.86 -12.94 9.27
C VAL A 36 15.83 -14.09 8.94
N LEU A 37 15.50 -14.88 7.91
CA LEU A 37 16.23 -16.09 7.49
C LEU A 37 16.26 -17.28 8.47
N SER A 38 15.47 -17.25 9.56
CA SER A 38 15.15 -18.50 10.28
C SER A 38 14.39 -19.48 9.37
N ALA A 39 14.41 -20.77 9.72
CA ALA A 39 13.73 -21.80 8.93
C ALA A 39 12.22 -21.53 8.85
N GLU A 40 11.63 -21.06 9.94
CA GLU A 40 10.24 -20.65 10.05
C GLU A 40 9.95 -19.42 9.19
N TRP A 41 10.86 -18.44 9.15
CA TRP A 41 10.74 -17.27 8.29
C TRP A 41 10.76 -17.67 6.81
N ILE A 42 11.67 -18.56 6.40
CA ILE A 42 11.74 -19.06 5.02
C ILE A 42 10.44 -19.77 4.62
N SER A 43 9.87 -20.57 5.53
CA SER A 43 8.56 -21.22 5.33
C SER A 43 7.40 -20.23 5.31
N LEU A 44 7.50 -19.14 6.07
CA LEU A 44 6.53 -18.05 6.05
C LEU A 44 6.52 -17.36 4.67
N VAL A 45 7.68 -17.12 4.05
CA VAL A 45 7.75 -16.53 2.70
C VAL A 45 6.92 -17.33 1.70
N ASP A 46 6.97 -18.66 1.75
CA ASP A 46 6.18 -19.50 0.84
C ASP A 46 4.68 -19.37 1.10
N SER A 47 4.26 -19.22 2.36
CA SER A 47 2.85 -18.96 2.72
C SER A 47 2.39 -17.57 2.26
N LEU A 48 3.23 -16.54 2.42
CA LEU A 48 2.95 -15.18 1.95
C LEU A 48 2.84 -15.12 0.42
N LYS A 49 3.68 -15.87 -0.29
CA LYS A 49 3.64 -16.00 -1.74
C LYS A 49 2.35 -16.65 -2.23
N GLN A 50 1.87 -17.69 -1.54
CA GLN A 50 0.58 -18.30 -1.84
C GLN A 50 -0.57 -17.31 -1.60
N LEU A 51 -0.56 -16.61 -0.47
CA LEU A 51 -1.59 -15.62 -0.14
C LEU A 51 -1.62 -14.44 -1.12
N SER A 52 -0.45 -13.89 -1.46
CA SER A 52 -0.33 -12.79 -2.43
C SER A 52 -0.85 -13.21 -3.82
N ARG A 53 -0.57 -14.44 -4.25
CA ARG A 53 -1.15 -14.98 -5.49
C ARG A 53 -2.67 -15.10 -5.44
N LEU A 54 -3.24 -15.52 -4.31
CA LEU A 54 -4.70 -15.55 -4.14
C LEU A 54 -5.30 -14.16 -4.30
N VAL A 55 -4.74 -13.14 -3.63
CA VAL A 55 -5.18 -11.73 -3.76
C VAL A 55 -5.09 -11.25 -5.22
N GLN A 56 -4.02 -11.58 -5.93
CA GLN A 56 -3.86 -11.20 -7.34
C GLN A 56 -4.88 -11.89 -8.26
N LEU A 57 -5.21 -13.16 -8.00
CA LEU A 57 -6.24 -13.89 -8.75
C LEU A 57 -7.63 -13.32 -8.46
N GLU A 58 -7.91 -13.01 -7.20
CA GLU A 58 -9.14 -12.38 -6.74
C GLU A 58 -9.43 -11.07 -7.47
N GLY A 59 -8.42 -10.19 -7.60
CA GLY A 59 -8.55 -8.93 -8.34
C GLY A 59 -8.73 -9.08 -9.85
N ARG A 60 -8.57 -10.28 -10.42
CA ARG A 60 -8.77 -10.56 -11.86
C ARG A 60 -10.06 -11.33 -12.15
N MET A 61 -10.79 -11.75 -11.11
CA MET A 61 -12.05 -12.47 -11.30
C MET A 61 -13.18 -11.51 -11.71
N PRO A 62 -14.04 -11.90 -12.68
CA PRO A 62 -15.16 -11.08 -13.08
C PRO A 62 -16.14 -10.89 -11.91
N ALA A 63 -16.68 -9.67 -11.78
CA ALA A 63 -17.73 -9.36 -10.81
C ALA A 63 -18.95 -10.27 -11.05
N ASN A 64 -19.56 -10.79 -9.98
CA ASN A 64 -20.69 -11.71 -10.10
C ASN A 64 -21.97 -10.94 -10.48
N PRO A 65 -22.53 -11.12 -11.69
CA PRO A 65 -23.68 -10.34 -12.15
C PRO A 65 -24.97 -10.58 -11.35
N LYS A 66 -25.06 -11.67 -10.58
CA LYS A 66 -26.28 -12.05 -9.85
C LYS A 66 -26.48 -11.31 -8.52
N VAL A 67 -25.45 -10.64 -7.98
CA VAL A 67 -25.58 -9.87 -6.72
C VAL A 67 -26.12 -8.46 -6.99
N LEU A 68 -25.77 -7.89 -8.15
CA LEU A 68 -26.16 -6.56 -8.63
C LEU A 68 -27.67 -6.31 -8.69
N GLU A 69 -28.48 -7.33 -8.97
CA GLU A 69 -29.94 -7.17 -9.11
C GLU A 69 -30.71 -7.14 -7.78
N THR A 70 -30.10 -7.62 -6.69
CA THR A 70 -30.83 -7.82 -5.42
C THR A 70 -30.72 -6.67 -4.41
N GLN A 71 -29.82 -5.69 -4.59
CA GLN A 71 -29.57 -4.68 -3.56
C GLN A 71 -29.55 -3.21 -4.01
N GLY A 72 -29.84 -2.90 -5.29
CA GLY A 72 -29.92 -1.50 -5.74
C GLY A 72 -28.63 -0.70 -5.49
N ARG A 73 -27.48 -1.39 -5.48
CA ARG A 73 -26.17 -0.80 -5.20
C ARG A 73 -25.59 -0.21 -6.49
N ASP A 74 -25.13 1.02 -6.38
CA ASP A 74 -24.57 1.78 -7.50
C ASP A 74 -23.27 1.13 -7.98
N ARG A 75 -23.15 0.95 -9.30
CA ARG A 75 -21.95 0.37 -9.95
C ARG A 75 -20.68 1.18 -9.69
N ASP A 76 -20.85 2.44 -9.32
CA ASP A 76 -19.77 3.42 -9.12
C ASP A 76 -19.41 3.63 -7.64
N SER A 77 -19.99 2.87 -6.70
CA SER A 77 -19.65 3.05 -5.30
C SER A 77 -18.27 2.46 -4.99
N SER A 78 -17.38 3.32 -4.48
CA SER A 78 -16.23 2.97 -3.67
C SER A 78 -16.71 2.28 -2.38
N GLY A 79 -17.26 1.07 -2.52
CA GLY A 79 -17.83 0.30 -1.43
C GLY A 79 -16.79 0.04 -0.34
N THR A 80 -17.27 -0.16 0.88
CA THR A 80 -16.46 -0.61 2.01
C THR A 80 -15.79 -1.95 1.70
N LEU A 81 -14.70 -2.31 2.39
CA LEU A 81 -14.09 -3.66 2.28
C LEU A 81 -15.12 -4.80 2.40
N TRP A 82 -16.24 -4.54 3.09
CA TRP A 82 -17.33 -5.47 3.34
C TRP A 82 -18.43 -5.44 2.27
N ASP A 83 -18.54 -4.33 1.54
CA ASP A 83 -19.55 -4.09 0.51
C ASP A 83 -19.04 -4.34 -0.92
N GLN A 84 -17.73 -4.42 -1.12
CA GLN A 84 -17.15 -4.66 -2.44
C GLN A 84 -17.49 -6.06 -2.94
N GLU A 85 -18.14 -6.10 -4.12
CA GLU A 85 -18.46 -7.33 -4.87
C GLU A 85 -17.22 -7.97 -5.52
N ALA A 86 -16.07 -7.28 -5.48
CA ALA A 86 -14.77 -7.82 -5.88
C ALA A 86 -14.34 -8.88 -4.88
N HIS A 87 -13.83 -10.00 -5.36
CA HIS A 87 -13.59 -11.22 -4.58
C HIS A 87 -12.42 -11.09 -3.58
N GLU A 88 -12.27 -10.01 -2.82
CA GLU A 88 -11.14 -9.72 -1.92
C GLU A 88 -11.17 -10.53 -0.60
N ASN A 89 -11.53 -11.81 -0.69
CA ASN A 89 -11.66 -12.67 0.47
C ASN A 89 -10.34 -12.80 1.24
N ALA A 90 -9.21 -12.86 0.56
CA ALA A 90 -7.91 -12.99 1.21
C ALA A 90 -7.52 -11.75 2.03
N ILE A 91 -7.78 -10.53 1.53
CA ILE A 91 -7.54 -9.28 2.28
C ILE A 91 -8.51 -9.19 3.45
N ARG A 92 -9.79 -9.52 3.24
CA ARG A 92 -10.78 -9.55 4.31
C ARG A 92 -10.38 -10.51 5.43
N ILE A 93 -9.96 -11.74 5.10
CA ILE A 93 -9.48 -12.71 6.10
C ILE A 93 -8.26 -12.17 6.86
N LEU A 94 -7.33 -11.48 6.17
CA LEU A 94 -6.16 -10.88 6.80
C LEU A 94 -6.54 -9.81 7.84
N VAL A 95 -7.57 -9.00 7.54
CA VAL A 95 -8.12 -7.99 8.44
C VAL A 95 -8.90 -8.64 9.59
N GLU A 96 -9.79 -9.58 9.31
CA GLU A 96 -10.61 -10.31 10.31
C GLU A 96 -9.73 -11.03 11.36
N GLU A 97 -8.61 -11.62 10.94
CA GLU A 97 -7.67 -12.32 11.83
C GLU A 97 -6.64 -11.36 12.48
N ALA A 98 -6.84 -10.04 12.36
CA ALA A 98 -6.01 -8.98 12.94
C ALA A 98 -4.52 -9.08 12.57
N LYS A 99 -4.20 -9.56 11.35
CA LYS A 99 -2.82 -9.80 10.91
C LYS A 99 -2.17 -8.62 10.18
N VAL A 100 -2.93 -7.61 9.75
CA VAL A 100 -2.37 -6.47 8.99
C VAL A 100 -1.32 -5.69 9.80
N ASN A 101 -1.57 -5.42 11.08
CA ASN A 101 -0.59 -4.79 11.97
C ASN A 101 0.68 -5.62 12.16
N LEU A 102 0.55 -6.95 12.20
CA LEU A 102 1.71 -7.85 12.26
C LEU A 102 2.49 -7.81 10.94
N CYS A 103 1.80 -7.80 9.80
CA CYS A 103 2.42 -7.62 8.49
C CYS A 103 3.23 -6.33 8.40
N LEU A 104 2.69 -5.21 8.90
CA LEU A 104 3.43 -3.95 8.94
C LEU A 104 4.67 -4.04 9.84
N ARG A 105 4.56 -4.60 11.05
CA ARG A 105 5.70 -4.79 11.96
C ARG A 105 6.81 -5.63 11.34
N MET A 106 6.45 -6.78 10.76
CA MET A 106 7.42 -7.64 10.08
C MET A 106 8.11 -6.93 8.90
N MET A 107 7.37 -6.11 8.13
CA MET A 107 7.94 -5.34 7.03
C MET A 107 8.93 -4.28 7.54
N TYR A 108 8.54 -3.55 8.59
CA TYR A 108 9.37 -2.52 9.21
C TYR A 108 10.68 -3.12 9.76
N ASP A 109 10.58 -4.22 10.51
CA ASP A 109 11.74 -4.93 11.06
C ASP A 109 12.64 -5.48 9.93
N TYR A 110 12.04 -6.04 8.87
CA TYR A 110 12.79 -6.51 7.70
C TYR A 110 13.56 -5.38 7.02
N LYS A 111 12.96 -4.19 6.83
CA LYS A 111 13.67 -3.06 6.18
C LYS A 111 14.76 -2.50 7.09
N LYS A 112 14.57 -2.50 8.41
CA LYS A 112 15.64 -2.20 9.37
C LYS A 112 16.82 -3.15 9.24
N TRP A 113 16.54 -4.45 9.21
CA TRP A 113 17.55 -5.48 8.98
C TRP A 113 18.23 -5.31 7.62
N GLN A 114 17.47 -5.05 6.54
CA GLN A 114 18.00 -4.94 5.18
C GLN A 114 18.96 -3.75 5.02
N TYR A 115 18.68 -2.61 5.65
CA TYR A 115 19.56 -1.44 5.60
C TYR A 115 20.72 -1.49 6.61
N ASN A 116 20.69 -2.41 7.57
CA ASN A 116 21.82 -2.68 8.45
C ASN A 116 22.81 -3.65 7.80
N ALA A 117 23.76 -3.13 7.03
CA ALA A 117 24.72 -3.93 6.25
C ALA A 117 25.50 -4.96 7.10
N ALA A 118 25.88 -4.60 8.34
CA ALA A 118 26.65 -5.49 9.21
C ALA A 118 25.80 -6.67 9.73
N GLU A 119 24.60 -6.38 10.21
CA GLU A 119 23.66 -7.41 10.70
C GLU A 119 23.19 -8.32 9.57
N ARG A 120 22.88 -7.73 8.41
CA ARG A 120 22.50 -8.44 7.20
C ARG A 120 23.57 -9.42 6.77
N GLN A 121 24.83 -8.98 6.65
CA GLN A 121 25.93 -9.86 6.23
C GLN A 121 26.12 -11.01 7.22
N ALA A 122 26.12 -10.72 8.53
CA ALA A 122 26.26 -11.75 9.55
C ALA A 122 25.13 -12.81 9.47
N THR A 123 23.88 -12.36 9.31
CA THR A 123 22.71 -13.24 9.18
C THR A 123 22.79 -14.09 7.91
N MET A 124 23.21 -13.49 6.78
CA MET A 124 23.37 -14.18 5.50
C MET A 124 24.45 -15.26 5.55
N ASP A 125 25.60 -14.96 6.17
CA ASP A 125 26.70 -15.91 6.33
C ASP A 125 26.30 -17.10 7.21
N GLU A 126 25.54 -16.86 8.28
CA GLU A 126 25.02 -17.90 9.15
C GLU A 126 23.99 -18.79 8.43
N ALA A 127 23.01 -18.18 7.76
CA ALA A 127 21.97 -18.91 7.03
C ALA A 127 22.53 -19.73 5.86
N THR A 128 23.50 -19.20 5.13
CA THR A 128 24.19 -19.90 4.03
C THR A 128 24.85 -21.20 4.53
N LYS A 129 25.49 -21.15 5.70
CA LYS A 129 26.11 -22.32 6.33
C LYS A 129 25.07 -23.29 6.90
N ALA A 130 24.04 -22.77 7.56
CA ALA A 130 23.04 -23.58 8.25
C ALA A 130 22.17 -24.39 7.29
N TYR A 131 21.86 -23.85 6.11
CA TYR A 131 20.94 -24.48 5.15
C TYR A 131 21.63 -25.02 3.89
N GLU A 132 22.97 -24.95 3.81
CA GLU A 132 23.74 -25.32 2.61
C GLU A 132 23.20 -24.64 1.33
N SER A 133 22.69 -23.42 1.47
CA SER A 133 22.05 -22.64 0.40
C SER A 133 23.00 -21.57 -0.12
N THR A 134 22.80 -21.12 -1.36
CA THR A 134 23.55 -19.98 -1.90
C THR A 134 22.98 -18.65 -1.40
N GLU A 135 23.82 -17.63 -1.28
CA GLU A 135 23.41 -16.26 -0.94
C GLU A 135 22.32 -15.77 -1.90
N SER A 136 22.48 -16.00 -3.21
CA SER A 136 21.48 -15.65 -4.23
C SER A 136 20.09 -16.27 -3.96
N THR A 137 20.02 -17.49 -3.44
CA THR A 137 18.74 -18.14 -3.11
C THR A 137 18.08 -17.47 -1.90
N LEU A 138 18.87 -17.07 -0.90
CA LEU A 138 18.38 -16.35 0.27
C LEU A 138 17.93 -14.93 -0.09
N GLU A 139 18.68 -14.23 -0.96
CA GLU A 139 18.30 -12.93 -1.53
C GLU A 139 16.94 -13.01 -2.23
N GLN A 140 16.73 -14.05 -3.03
CA GLN A 140 15.43 -14.27 -3.68
C GLN A 140 14.30 -14.46 -2.69
N LYS A 141 14.55 -15.05 -1.52
CA LYS A 141 13.56 -15.16 -0.44
C LYS A 141 13.28 -13.81 0.22
N CYS A 142 14.31 -12.98 0.42
CA CYS A 142 14.18 -11.58 0.88
C CYS A 142 13.30 -10.76 -0.06
N VAL A 143 13.61 -10.77 -1.35
CA VAL A 143 12.80 -10.08 -2.38
C VAL A 143 11.36 -10.61 -2.38
N GLN A 144 11.17 -11.93 -2.36
CA GLN A 144 9.83 -12.52 -2.33
C GLN A 144 9.03 -12.12 -1.10
N PHE A 145 9.65 -12.09 0.08
CA PHE A 145 9.02 -11.62 1.30
C PHE A 145 8.54 -10.17 1.14
N GLU A 146 9.44 -9.29 0.69
CA GLU A 146 9.16 -7.86 0.53
C GLU A 146 8.04 -7.61 -0.48
N GLU A 147 8.11 -8.22 -1.66
CA GLU A 147 7.10 -8.06 -2.72
C GLU A 147 5.73 -8.58 -2.27
N CYS A 148 5.70 -9.76 -1.64
CA CYS A 148 4.43 -10.38 -1.24
C CYS A 148 3.76 -9.58 -0.14
N LEU A 149 4.50 -9.24 0.91
CA LEU A 149 3.97 -8.51 2.05
C LEU A 149 3.62 -7.06 1.68
N GLY A 150 4.43 -6.42 0.83
CA GLY A 150 4.14 -5.10 0.27
C GLY A 150 2.87 -5.08 -0.57
N THR A 151 2.64 -6.11 -1.38
CA THR A 151 1.38 -6.26 -2.14
C THR A 151 0.17 -6.39 -1.22
N LEU A 152 0.27 -7.23 -0.18
CA LEU A 152 -0.83 -7.43 0.78
C LEU A 152 -1.17 -6.14 1.51
N LEU A 153 -0.17 -5.42 2.03
CA LEU A 153 -0.35 -4.16 2.72
C LEU A 153 -0.93 -3.08 1.80
N ARG A 154 -0.37 -2.93 0.59
CA ARG A 154 -0.87 -1.98 -0.42
C ARG A 154 -2.35 -2.21 -0.71
N LYS A 155 -2.77 -3.47 -0.91
CA LYS A 155 -4.17 -3.82 -1.17
C LYS A 155 -5.06 -3.58 0.04
N ALA A 156 -4.57 -3.89 1.24
CA ALA A 156 -5.34 -3.65 2.46
C ALA A 156 -5.57 -2.15 2.72
N PHE A 157 -4.57 -1.29 2.49
CA PHE A 157 -4.63 0.15 2.78
C PHE A 157 -5.46 0.98 1.80
N VAL A 158 -5.94 0.40 0.69
CA VAL A 158 -6.95 1.06 -0.15
C VAL A 158 -8.23 1.30 0.64
N HIS A 159 -8.53 0.43 1.60
CA HIS A 159 -9.75 0.42 2.40
C HIS A 159 -9.55 1.20 3.70
N VAL A 160 -10.43 2.17 3.94
CA VAL A 160 -10.39 3.02 5.14
C VAL A 160 -10.60 2.20 6.42
N GLU A 161 -11.44 1.17 6.38
CA GLU A 161 -11.74 0.31 7.53
C GLU A 161 -10.51 -0.45 7.99
N THR A 162 -9.66 -0.88 7.05
CA THR A 162 -8.36 -1.45 7.39
C THR A 162 -7.54 -0.43 8.15
N LEU A 163 -7.38 0.79 7.60
CA LEU A 163 -6.56 1.84 8.21
C LEU A 163 -7.06 2.26 9.60
N GLN A 164 -8.37 2.26 9.84
CA GLN A 164 -8.96 2.53 11.15
C GLN A 164 -8.58 1.49 12.21
N LEU A 165 -8.21 0.26 11.81
CA LEU A 165 -7.74 -0.81 12.69
C LEU A 165 -6.20 -0.87 12.79
N MET A 166 -5.49 -0.04 12.04
CA MET A 166 -4.04 -0.04 11.98
C MET A 166 -3.40 0.79 13.09
N ASP A 167 -2.17 0.41 13.43
CA ASP A 167 -1.22 1.27 14.12
C ASP A 167 -0.71 2.35 13.14
N ILE A 168 -1.46 3.45 13.06
CA ILE A 168 -1.15 4.59 12.19
C ILE A 168 0.22 5.21 12.54
N PRO A 169 0.61 5.42 13.82
CA PRO A 169 1.95 5.88 14.16
C PRO A 169 3.06 5.01 13.56
N LEU A 170 2.96 3.68 13.67
CA LEU A 170 3.95 2.77 13.07
C LEU A 170 3.96 2.87 11.53
N LEU A 171 2.80 3.04 10.89
CA LEU A 171 2.73 3.19 9.43
C LEU A 171 3.42 4.47 8.97
N ILE A 172 3.20 5.59 9.67
CA ILE A 172 3.88 6.86 9.41
C ILE A 172 5.39 6.71 9.61
N GLU A 173 5.81 6.06 10.70
CA GLU A 173 7.22 5.80 10.98
C GLU A 173 7.87 4.94 9.89
N HIS A 174 7.19 3.88 9.44
CA HIS A 174 7.64 3.04 8.32
C HIS A 174 7.77 3.86 7.04
N CYS A 175 6.78 4.69 6.69
CA CYS A 175 6.85 5.58 5.53
C CYS A 175 8.07 6.50 5.59
N ALA A 176 8.26 7.21 6.71
CA ALA A 176 9.38 8.11 6.89
C ALA A 176 10.73 7.36 6.80
N TYR A 177 10.84 6.20 7.46
CA TYR A 177 12.05 5.39 7.49
C TYR A 177 12.53 4.97 6.08
N ILE A 178 11.60 4.48 5.25
CA ILE A 178 11.91 4.06 3.88
C ILE A 178 12.29 5.26 3.03
N LEU A 179 11.50 6.33 3.06
CA LEU A 179 11.76 7.54 2.26
C LEU A 179 13.10 8.20 2.63
N GLN A 180 13.45 8.21 3.92
CA GLN A 180 14.76 8.69 4.38
C GLN A 180 15.90 7.81 3.87
N SER A 181 15.73 6.50 3.86
CA SER A 181 16.75 5.56 3.36
C SER A 181 16.96 5.68 1.85
N CYS A 182 15.95 6.13 1.10
CA CYS A 182 16.04 6.38 -0.34
C CYS A 182 16.92 7.58 -0.73
N PHE A 183 17.27 8.49 0.20
CA PHE A 183 18.08 9.68 -0.14
C PHE A 183 19.46 9.36 -0.72
N SER A 184 20.05 8.21 -0.38
CA SER A 184 21.34 7.78 -0.93
C SER A 184 21.23 6.87 -2.16
N MET A 185 20.01 6.53 -2.61
CA MET A 185 19.79 5.53 -3.66
C MET A 185 19.81 6.12 -5.07
N GLU A 186 20.35 5.40 -6.05
CA GLU A 186 20.35 5.83 -7.45
C GLU A 186 19.05 5.49 -8.20
N SER A 187 18.29 4.51 -7.70
CA SER A 187 17.03 4.04 -8.27
C SER A 187 16.14 3.48 -7.15
N PRO A 188 14.79 3.60 -7.24
CA PRO A 188 13.87 3.00 -6.29
C PRO A 188 13.71 1.48 -6.49
N GLY A 189 14.43 0.86 -7.44
CA GLY A 189 14.41 -0.58 -7.67
C GLY A 189 13.15 -1.06 -8.42
N ASP A 190 12.81 -2.34 -8.24
CA ASP A 190 11.59 -2.94 -8.82
C ASP A 190 10.33 -2.29 -8.22
N ALA A 191 9.31 -2.08 -9.05
CA ALA A 191 8.07 -1.41 -8.67
C ALA A 191 7.29 -2.10 -7.51
N ARG A 192 7.65 -3.35 -7.18
CA ARG A 192 7.04 -4.14 -6.09
C ARG A 192 7.80 -4.03 -4.77
N LEU A 193 8.98 -3.41 -4.74
CA LEU A 193 9.76 -3.18 -3.51
C LEU A 193 9.23 -1.99 -2.71
N GLN A 194 9.58 -1.92 -1.43
CA GLN A 194 9.03 -0.90 -0.52
C GLN A 194 9.36 0.53 -0.97
N GLU A 195 10.54 0.76 -1.54
CA GLU A 195 10.97 2.06 -2.04
C GLU A 195 9.99 2.62 -3.07
N THR A 196 9.33 1.77 -3.86
CA THR A 196 8.24 2.19 -4.75
C THR A 196 6.88 2.14 -4.05
N VAL A 197 6.59 1.04 -3.35
CA VAL A 197 5.27 0.78 -2.78
C VAL A 197 4.88 1.80 -1.70
N ILE A 198 5.86 2.41 -1.02
CA ILE A 198 5.62 3.36 0.09
C ILE A 198 4.79 4.58 -0.31
N LEU A 199 4.87 5.01 -1.56
CA LEU A 199 4.07 6.14 -2.06
C LEU A 199 2.58 5.79 -2.16
N TYR A 200 2.22 4.51 -2.34
CA TYR A 200 0.82 4.09 -2.20
C TYR A 200 0.35 4.18 -0.75
N TYR A 201 1.21 3.86 0.23
CA TYR A 201 0.84 3.94 1.64
C TYR A 201 0.64 5.39 2.06
N PHE A 202 1.58 6.27 1.70
CA PHE A 202 1.46 7.70 1.88
C PHE A 202 0.18 8.24 1.24
N GLY A 203 -0.05 7.93 -0.05
CA GLY A 203 -1.25 8.39 -0.76
C GLY A 203 -2.55 7.91 -0.09
N SER A 204 -2.57 6.68 0.44
CA SER A 204 -3.73 6.13 1.14
C SER A 204 -3.96 6.77 2.51
N LEU A 205 -2.89 7.04 3.28
CA LEU A 205 -2.97 7.79 4.54
C LEU A 205 -3.57 9.18 4.33
N MET A 206 -3.07 9.90 3.33
CA MET A 206 -3.54 11.24 3.02
C MET A 206 -4.97 11.25 2.49
N ARG A 207 -5.32 10.28 1.64
CA ARG A 207 -6.69 10.12 1.12
C ARG A 207 -7.72 9.94 2.22
N HIS A 208 -7.36 9.19 3.25
CA HIS A 208 -8.28 8.81 4.31
C HIS A 208 -8.08 9.60 5.61
N ALA A 209 -7.28 10.67 5.60
CA ALA A 209 -6.86 11.39 6.80
C ALA A 209 -8.05 11.87 7.67
N GLU A 210 -9.12 12.37 7.05
CA GLU A 210 -10.33 12.84 7.74
C GLU A 210 -11.12 11.72 8.44
N ALA A 211 -11.15 10.54 7.82
CA ALA A 211 -11.82 9.36 8.37
C ALA A 211 -10.98 8.64 9.44
N LEU A 212 -9.72 9.07 9.60
CA LEU A 212 -8.80 8.65 10.64
C LEU A 212 -8.77 9.73 11.74
N ASN A 213 -7.92 9.55 12.76
CA ASN A 213 -7.67 10.59 13.74
C ASN A 213 -6.86 11.74 13.09
N ASN A 214 -7.54 12.60 12.32
CA ASN A 214 -6.94 13.59 11.41
C ASN A 214 -5.86 14.44 12.09
N SER A 215 -6.18 15.01 13.26
CA SER A 215 -5.26 15.89 13.99
C SER A 215 -4.00 15.16 14.44
N GLU A 216 -4.11 13.92 14.93
CA GLU A 216 -2.95 13.13 15.35
C GLU A 216 -2.12 12.68 14.14
N LEU A 217 -2.79 12.23 13.05
CA LEU A 217 -2.13 11.82 11.81
C LEU A 217 -1.33 12.97 11.20
N LEU A 218 -1.93 14.15 11.10
CA LEU A 218 -1.30 15.35 10.54
C LEU A 218 -0.15 15.84 11.44
N ALA A 219 -0.33 15.86 12.77
CA ALA A 219 0.73 16.21 13.70
C ALA A 219 1.94 15.27 13.57
N ARG A 220 1.71 13.95 13.55
CA ARG A 220 2.77 12.96 13.36
C ARG A 220 3.44 13.05 12.00
N SER A 221 2.66 13.29 10.95
CA SER A 221 3.18 13.47 9.58
C SER A 221 4.09 14.69 9.49
N ARG A 222 3.75 15.78 10.19
CA ARG A 222 4.60 16.96 10.33
C ARG A 222 5.89 16.65 11.10
N ASP A 223 5.78 15.97 12.25
CA ASP A 223 6.94 15.66 13.10
C ASP A 223 8.05 14.91 12.35
N VAL A 224 7.67 14.02 11.43
CA VAL A 224 8.61 13.24 10.62
C VAL A 224 8.82 13.81 9.21
N GLN A 225 8.25 14.98 8.91
CA GLN A 225 8.35 15.66 7.61
C GLN A 225 7.87 14.79 6.43
N LEU A 226 6.82 13.99 6.64
CA LEU A 226 6.40 12.94 5.72
C LEU A 226 6.05 13.47 4.32
N VAL A 227 5.39 14.63 4.24
CA VAL A 227 5.00 15.24 2.96
C VAL A 227 6.24 15.61 2.14
N GLU A 228 7.20 16.30 2.75
CA GLU A 228 8.44 16.70 2.09
C GLU A 228 9.26 15.48 1.62
N LEU A 229 9.34 14.44 2.47
CA LEU A 229 10.00 13.18 2.14
C LEU A 229 9.34 12.50 0.92
N ALA A 230 8.01 12.39 0.91
CA ALA A 230 7.28 11.73 -0.17
C ALA A 230 7.39 12.50 -1.49
N VAL A 231 7.30 13.83 -1.43
CA VAL A 231 7.44 14.72 -2.59
C VAL A 231 8.85 14.65 -3.17
N GLY A 232 9.88 14.77 -2.33
CA GLY A 232 11.27 14.68 -2.74
C GLY A 232 11.60 13.33 -3.38
N HIS A 233 11.11 12.24 -2.79
CA HIS A 233 11.28 10.90 -3.34
C HIS A 233 10.57 10.73 -4.69
N TYR A 234 9.33 11.21 -4.82
CA TYR A 234 8.62 11.20 -6.09
C TYR A 234 9.39 11.95 -7.18
N LEU A 235 9.79 13.20 -6.91
CA LEU A 235 10.45 14.05 -7.90
C LEU A 235 11.80 13.48 -8.37
N ARG A 236 12.53 12.82 -7.47
CA ARG A 236 13.82 12.19 -7.80
C ARG A 236 13.66 11.05 -8.81
N PHE A 237 12.57 10.30 -8.73
CA PHE A 237 12.38 9.07 -9.52
C PHE A 237 11.09 9.09 -10.36
N ALA A 238 10.55 10.26 -10.67
CA ALA A 238 9.23 10.43 -11.28
C ALA A 238 9.06 9.59 -12.55
N ASP A 239 10.09 9.53 -13.40
CA ASP A 239 10.08 8.80 -14.66
C ASP A 239 10.16 7.27 -14.49
N GLN A 240 10.58 6.78 -13.32
CA GLN A 240 10.72 5.35 -13.01
C GLN A 240 9.47 4.76 -12.38
N PHE A 241 8.55 5.59 -11.86
CA PHE A 241 7.35 5.11 -11.19
C PHE A 241 6.25 4.69 -12.18
N PRO A 242 5.50 3.61 -11.88
CA PRO A 242 4.34 3.21 -12.69
C PRO A 242 3.23 4.27 -12.70
N GLU A 243 2.50 4.38 -13.81
CA GLU A 243 1.38 5.33 -13.94
C GLU A 243 0.28 5.14 -12.89
N GLU A 244 0.00 3.90 -12.49
CA GLU A 244 -0.95 3.60 -11.41
C GLU A 244 -0.53 4.27 -10.08
N LEU A 245 0.79 4.29 -9.80
CA LEU A 245 1.33 4.95 -8.62
C LEU A 245 1.14 6.45 -8.71
N LYS A 246 1.50 7.04 -9.87
CA LYS A 246 1.34 8.49 -10.11
C LYS A 246 -0.10 8.92 -9.89
N HIS A 247 -1.05 8.19 -10.45
CA HIS A 247 -2.47 8.44 -10.22
C HIS A 247 -2.84 8.35 -8.73
N SER A 248 -2.44 7.27 -8.04
CA SER A 248 -2.76 7.09 -6.62
C SER A 248 -2.13 8.18 -5.73
N LEU A 249 -0.91 8.62 -6.04
CA LEU A 249 -0.23 9.68 -5.32
C LEU A 249 -0.93 11.03 -5.54
N ALA A 250 -1.30 11.36 -6.78
CA ALA A 250 -2.04 12.57 -7.08
C ALA A 250 -3.38 12.64 -6.34
N ASP A 251 -4.09 11.51 -6.24
CA ASP A 251 -5.36 11.43 -5.50
C ASP A 251 -5.15 11.65 -3.99
N GLY A 252 -4.11 11.03 -3.41
CA GLY A 252 -3.77 11.23 -2.01
C GLY A 252 -3.35 12.67 -1.70
N LEU A 253 -2.52 13.27 -2.54
CA LEU A 253 -2.11 14.68 -2.40
C LEU A 253 -3.28 15.64 -2.61
N SER A 254 -4.22 15.31 -3.50
CA SER A 254 -5.43 16.11 -3.69
C SER A 254 -6.35 16.05 -2.47
N ALA A 255 -6.57 14.87 -1.89
CA ALA A 255 -7.33 14.74 -0.66
C ALA A 255 -6.66 15.47 0.52
N MET A 256 -5.33 15.40 0.64
CA MET A 256 -4.59 16.22 1.62
C MET A 256 -4.81 17.72 1.40
N ALA A 257 -4.78 18.17 0.15
CA ALA A 257 -5.02 19.57 -0.21
C ALA A 257 -6.47 20.03 0.05
N ASP A 258 -7.43 19.11 0.05
CA ASP A 258 -8.85 19.38 0.36
C ASP A 258 -9.14 19.37 1.87
N ASN A 259 -8.25 18.81 2.68
CA ASN A 259 -8.40 18.67 4.13
C ASN A 259 -8.31 20.02 4.85
N GLU A 260 -9.35 20.37 5.63
CA GLU A 260 -9.47 21.67 6.31
C GLU A 260 -8.37 21.93 7.34
N ASP A 261 -8.01 20.92 8.15
CA ASP A 261 -6.95 21.04 9.17
C ASP A 261 -5.60 21.25 8.49
N PHE A 262 -5.32 20.52 7.41
CA PHE A 262 -4.12 20.73 6.61
C PHE A 262 -4.08 22.14 6.03
N GLN A 263 -5.17 22.63 5.42
CA GLN A 263 -5.22 23.98 4.85
C GLN A 263 -4.99 25.09 5.89
N THR A 264 -5.30 24.83 7.16
CA THR A 264 -5.10 25.79 8.25
C THR A 264 -3.63 25.89 8.70
N GLU A 265 -2.88 24.79 8.58
CA GLU A 265 -1.51 24.66 9.11
C GLU A 265 -0.49 24.23 8.04
N TRP A 266 -0.81 24.42 6.75
CA TRP A 266 -0.08 23.81 5.64
C TRP A 266 1.40 24.23 5.61
N GLU A 267 1.74 25.45 6.02
CA GLU A 267 3.12 25.95 6.03
C GLU A 267 4.05 25.08 6.88
N TYR A 268 3.55 24.47 7.95
CA TYR A 268 4.35 23.64 8.83
C TYR A 268 4.77 22.30 8.19
N PHE A 269 4.14 21.90 7.09
CA PHE A 269 4.52 20.72 6.31
C PHE A 269 5.64 21.00 5.31
N PHE A 270 6.06 22.26 5.18
CA PHE A 270 7.15 22.70 4.29
C PHE A 270 8.25 23.42 5.09
N PRO A 271 8.90 22.75 6.05
CA PRO A 271 9.87 23.38 6.95
C PRO A 271 11.17 23.79 6.24
N SER A 272 11.57 23.12 5.15
CA SER A 272 12.80 23.47 4.45
C SER A 272 12.62 24.65 3.48
N PRO A 273 13.67 25.44 3.22
CA PRO A 273 13.59 26.61 2.33
C PRO A 273 13.10 26.28 0.92
N ASP A 274 13.45 25.10 0.43
CA ASP A 274 13.12 24.64 -0.92
C ASP A 274 11.86 23.76 -0.96
N ALA A 275 11.27 23.40 0.18
CA ALA A 275 10.14 22.48 0.25
C ALA A 275 8.94 22.96 -0.58
N LYS A 276 8.60 24.26 -0.50
CA LYS A 276 7.52 24.86 -1.30
C LYS A 276 7.82 24.81 -2.79
N SER A 277 9.04 25.18 -3.19
CA SER A 277 9.49 25.16 -4.59
C SER A 277 9.48 23.73 -5.15
N ASN A 278 9.97 22.76 -4.37
CA ASN A 278 9.94 21.35 -4.72
C ASN A 278 8.50 20.85 -4.89
N PHE A 279 7.59 21.20 -3.97
CA PHE A 279 6.19 20.82 -4.08
C PHE A 279 5.54 21.36 -5.36
N LEU A 280 5.88 22.60 -5.76
CA LEU A 280 5.39 23.17 -7.02
C LEU A 280 5.88 22.42 -8.27
N LEU A 281 7.04 21.74 -8.22
CA LEU A 281 7.49 20.90 -9.34
C LEU A 281 6.55 19.73 -9.62
N LEU A 282 5.70 19.32 -8.66
CA LEU A 282 4.67 18.31 -8.90
C LEU A 282 3.63 18.75 -9.93
N GLU A 283 3.41 20.06 -10.10
CA GLU A 283 2.48 20.54 -11.11
C GLU A 283 2.93 20.09 -12.51
N GLU A 284 4.23 20.25 -12.81
CA GLU A 284 4.86 19.83 -14.07
C GLU A 284 5.10 18.31 -14.11
N LYS A 285 5.60 17.71 -13.03
CA LYS A 285 6.10 16.32 -13.03
C LYS A 285 5.05 15.27 -12.68
N LEU A 286 3.91 15.67 -12.12
CA LEU A 286 2.84 14.74 -11.72
C LEU A 286 1.51 15.11 -12.38
N THR A 287 0.97 16.30 -12.10
CA THR A 287 -0.41 16.62 -12.51
C THR A 287 -0.53 16.91 -14.00
N THR A 288 0.43 17.59 -14.61
CA THR A 288 0.38 17.91 -16.05
C THR A 288 0.38 16.64 -16.93
N PRO A 289 1.28 15.65 -16.72
CA PRO A 289 1.24 14.38 -17.45
C PRO A 289 -0.09 13.64 -17.27
N ILE A 290 -0.60 13.57 -16.04
CA ILE A 290 -1.88 12.92 -15.73
C ILE A 290 -3.04 13.58 -16.49
N LEU A 291 -3.08 14.91 -16.55
CA LEU A 291 -4.13 15.66 -17.23
C LEU A 291 -4.03 15.61 -18.75
N GLN A 292 -2.82 15.41 -19.29
CA GLN A 292 -2.61 15.17 -20.72
C GLN A 292 -3.12 13.79 -21.14
N GLU A 293 -2.90 12.77 -20.31
CA GLU A 293 -3.41 11.41 -20.55
C GLU A 293 -4.92 11.30 -20.31
N LYS A 294 -5.40 11.87 -19.18
CA LYS A 294 -6.80 11.77 -18.73
C LYS A 294 -7.33 13.15 -18.28
N PRO A 295 -7.81 13.97 -19.21
CA PRO A 295 -8.34 15.30 -18.91
C PRO A 295 -9.51 15.30 -17.91
N ASP A 296 -10.32 14.23 -17.91
CA ASP A 296 -11.48 14.10 -17.01
C ASP A 296 -11.08 14.04 -15.53
N LYS A 297 -9.84 13.60 -15.24
CA LYS A 297 -9.29 13.55 -13.87
C LYS A 297 -9.12 14.94 -13.24
N ARG A 298 -9.22 16.02 -14.03
CA ARG A 298 -9.13 17.40 -13.55
C ARG A 298 -10.09 17.72 -12.41
N ARG A 299 -11.27 17.11 -12.40
CA ARG A 299 -12.24 17.32 -11.32
C ARG A 299 -11.78 16.70 -10.01
N GLU A 300 -11.23 15.50 -10.06
CA GLU A 300 -10.76 14.74 -8.90
C GLU A 300 -9.52 15.39 -8.26
N ILE A 301 -8.58 15.85 -9.07
CA ILE A 301 -7.34 16.48 -8.57
C ILE A 301 -7.44 18.00 -8.41
N ARG A 302 -8.67 18.57 -8.49
CA ARG A 302 -8.88 20.01 -8.45
C ARG A 302 -8.33 20.66 -7.16
N PRO A 303 -8.56 20.10 -5.96
CA PRO A 303 -7.98 20.63 -4.72
C PRO A 303 -6.46 20.80 -4.79
N LEU A 304 -5.74 19.81 -5.34
CA LEU A 304 -4.28 19.91 -5.52
C LEU A 304 -3.87 21.06 -6.44
N LEU A 305 -4.59 21.25 -7.55
CA LEU A 305 -4.32 22.34 -8.51
C LEU A 305 -4.57 23.71 -7.88
N ASP A 306 -5.62 23.84 -7.08
CA ASP A 306 -5.90 25.09 -6.36
C ASP A 306 -4.85 25.34 -5.28
N PHE A 307 -4.39 24.29 -4.59
CA PHE A 307 -3.35 24.39 -3.58
C PHE A 307 -1.98 24.81 -4.16
N PHE A 308 -1.60 24.37 -5.37
CA PHE A 308 -0.42 24.92 -6.05
C PHE A 308 -0.52 26.45 -6.23
N ASN A 309 -1.70 26.97 -6.54
CA ASN A 309 -1.89 28.42 -6.65
C ASN A 309 -1.79 29.12 -5.29
N THR A 310 -2.23 28.48 -4.20
CA THR A 310 -2.03 28.96 -2.83
C THR A 310 -0.54 29.08 -2.50
N ILE A 311 0.25 28.03 -2.75
CA ILE A 311 1.70 28.06 -2.50
C ILE A 311 2.37 29.15 -3.32
N LYS A 312 2.06 29.27 -4.62
CA LYS A 312 2.61 30.33 -5.50
C LYS A 312 2.34 31.75 -5.00
N ARG A 313 1.20 31.99 -4.36
CA ARG A 313 0.86 33.30 -3.77
C ARG A 313 1.61 33.60 -2.47
N SER A 314 2.15 32.57 -1.82
CA SER A 314 2.90 32.68 -0.56
C SER A 314 4.41 32.83 -0.74
N LEU A 315 4.92 32.65 -1.97
CA LEU A 315 6.32 32.87 -2.37
C LEU A 315 6.53 34.34 -2.76
#